data_AF-A0AAF1BHN8-F1
#
_entry.id   AF-A0AAF1BHN8-F1
#
_cell.length_a   1.000
_cell.length_b   1.000
_cell.length_c   1.000
_cell.angle_alpha   90.00
_cell.angle_beta   90.00
_cell.angle_gamma   90.00
#
_symmetry.space_group_name_H-M   'P 1'
#
loop_
_entity.id
_entity.type
_entity.pdbx_description
1 polymer ?
#
loop_
_entity_poly.entity_id
_entity_poly.type
_entity_poly.pdbx_seq_one_letter_code
_entity_poly.pdbx_strand_id
1 'polypeptide(L)'
;MSDDALMDAIRKRLLETGDWERISRLLRTQLEESGFDDDIKDLAKEKARKQGAPSLGKLVAEVAPAAKGMVSDSVREAVVREIEAVLEREVEKA
;
A
#
# COMPACT_ATOMS: atom_id res chain seq x y z
N MET A 1 25.50 7.99 8.81
CA MET A 1 24.48 6.90 8.78
C MET A 1 24.24 6.60 7.32
N SER A 2 24.10 5.32 6.92
CA SER A 2 23.61 5.03 5.57
C SER A 2 22.12 5.34 5.48
N ASP A 3 21.63 5.65 4.28
CA ASP A 3 20.21 5.89 4.04
C ASP A 3 19.36 4.70 4.53
N ASP A 4 19.85 3.47 4.33
CA ASP A 4 19.19 2.25 4.82
C ASP A 4 19.04 2.22 6.35
N ALA A 5 20.09 2.59 7.08
CA ALA A 5 20.06 2.60 8.54
C ALA A 5 19.10 3.68 9.09
N LEU A 6 18.98 4.80 8.38
CA LEU A 6 18.02 5.85 8.71
C LEU A 6 16.58 5.37 8.45
N MET A 7 16.33 4.73 7.31
CA MET A 7 15.02 4.19 6.96
C MET A 7 14.57 3.11 7.95
N ASP A 8 15.48 2.23 8.38
CA ASP A 8 15.18 1.21 9.40
C ASP A 8 14.86 1.85 10.77
N ALA A 9 15.59 2.89 11.16
CA ALA A 9 15.33 3.62 12.41
C ALA A 9 13.97 4.31 12.39
N ILE A 10 13.62 4.96 11.28
CA ILE A 10 12.29 5.57 11.06
C ILE A 10 11.21 4.48 11.16
N ARG A 11 11.37 3.37 10.43
CA ARG A 11 10.40 2.28 10.44
C ARG A 11 10.18 1.71 11.83
N LYS A 12 11.26 1.50 12.59
CA LYS A 12 11.18 1.05 13.99
C LYS A 12 10.37 2.03 14.84
N ARG A 13 10.64 3.32 14.71
CA ARG A 13 9.93 4.36 15.46
C ARG A 13 8.43 4.41 15.11
N LEU A 14 8.07 4.30 13.83
CA LEU A 14 6.67 4.22 13.39
C LEU A 14 5.93 3.00 13.96
N LEU A 15 6.62 1.88 14.15
CA LEU A 15 6.05 0.69 14.79
C LEU A 15 5.84 0.94 16.30
N GLU A 16 6.82 1.53 16.99
CA GLU A 16 6.76 1.81 18.43
C GLU A 16 5.67 2.83 18.80
N THR A 17 5.43 3.84 17.96
CA THR A 17 4.38 4.85 18.16
C THR A 17 2.99 4.39 17.70
N GLY A 18 2.90 3.26 16.99
CA GLY A 18 1.67 2.76 16.39
C GLY A 18 1.25 3.50 15.10
N ASP A 19 2.05 4.44 14.60
CA ASP A 19 1.74 5.14 13.34
C ASP A 19 1.76 4.21 12.14
N TRP A 20 2.62 3.19 12.15
CA TRP A 20 2.64 2.20 11.08
C TRP A 20 1.27 1.52 10.91
N GLU A 21 0.66 1.10 12.02
CA GLU A 21 -0.66 0.49 12.00
C GLU A 21 -1.74 1.50 11.57
N ARG A 22 -1.65 2.74 12.06
CA ARG A 22 -2.58 3.81 11.73
C ARG A 22 -2.56 4.15 10.23
N ILE A 23 -1.37 4.33 9.64
CA ILE A 23 -1.17 4.57 8.20
C ILE A 23 -1.65 3.36 7.40
N SER A 24 -1.33 2.14 7.85
CA SER A 24 -1.78 0.90 7.17
C SER A 24 -3.31 0.78 7.15
N ARG A 25 -3.98 1.16 8.24
CA ARG A 25 -5.45 1.21 8.31
C ARG A 25 -6.02 2.27 7.39
N LEU A 26 -5.45 3.48 7.40
CA LEU A 26 -5.87 4.56 6.49
C LEU A 26 -5.78 4.10 5.03
N LEU A 27 -4.65 3.53 4.62
CA LEU A 27 -4.46 2.99 3.27
C LEU A 27 -5.54 1.95 2.94
N ARG A 28 -5.80 1.00 3.83
CA ARG A 28 -6.83 -0.03 3.60
C ARG A 28 -8.22 0.58 3.40
N THR A 29 -8.63 1.48 4.29
CA THR A 29 -9.92 2.17 4.19
C THR A 29 -10.04 2.96 2.89
N GLN A 30 -8.99 3.69 2.50
CA GLN A 30 -8.97 4.45 1.26
C GLN A 30 -9.07 3.55 0.02
N LEU A 31 -8.38 2.39 0.01
CA LEU A 31 -8.50 1.43 -1.08
C LEU A 31 -9.92 0.84 -1.16
N GLU A 32 -10.50 0.42 -0.04
CA GLU A 32 -11.87 -0.10 0.03
C GLU A 32 -12.89 0.94 -0.49
N GLU A 33 -12.81 2.19 -0.01
CA GLU A 33 -13.74 3.27 -0.40
C GLU A 33 -13.56 3.73 -1.85
N SER A 34 -12.37 3.60 -2.42
CA SER A 34 -12.10 3.97 -3.82
C SER A 34 -12.63 2.98 -4.85
N GLY A 35 -13.10 1.80 -4.42
CA GLY A 35 -13.49 0.70 -5.31
C GLY A 35 -12.31 -0.15 -5.82
N PHE A 36 -11.09 0.13 -5.37
CA PHE A 36 -9.87 -0.59 -5.77
C PHE A 36 -9.98 -2.11 -5.62
N ASP A 37 -10.55 -2.57 -4.50
CA ASP A 37 -10.73 -3.99 -4.23
C ASP A 37 -11.62 -4.68 -5.26
N ASP A 38 -12.65 -3.98 -5.76
CA ASP A 38 -13.56 -4.51 -6.76
C ASP A 38 -12.93 -4.50 -8.15
N ASP A 39 -12.20 -3.44 -8.50
CA ASP A 39 -11.43 -3.37 -9.75
C ASP A 39 -10.38 -4.50 -9.81
N ILE A 40 -9.67 -4.78 -8.71
CA ILE A 40 -8.72 -5.89 -8.65
C ILE A 40 -9.42 -7.24 -8.78
N LYS A 41 -10.56 -7.44 -8.10
CA LYS A 41 -11.32 -8.69 -8.22
C LYS A 41 -11.76 -8.90 -9.66
N ASP A 42 -12.21 -7.86 -10.34
CA ASP A 42 -12.69 -7.96 -11.72
C ASP A 42 -11.56 -8.24 -12.70
N LEU A 43 -10.41 -7.57 -12.54
CA LEU A 43 -9.19 -7.89 -13.28
C LEU A 43 -8.77 -9.36 -13.04
N ALA A 44 -8.75 -9.81 -11.79
CA ALA A 44 -8.39 -11.19 -11.44
C ALA A 44 -9.36 -12.21 -12.06
N LYS A 45 -10.67 -11.95 -12.04
CA LYS A 45 -11.68 -12.79 -12.70
C LYS A 45 -11.47 -12.85 -14.22
N GLU A 46 -11.16 -11.72 -14.86
CA GLU A 46 -10.90 -11.66 -16.30
C GLU A 46 -9.67 -12.51 -16.66
N LYS A 47 -8.57 -12.39 -15.91
CA LYS A 47 -7.36 -13.20 -16.10
C LYS A 47 -7.62 -14.67 -15.85
N ALA A 48 -8.37 -15.02 -14.79
CA ALA A 48 -8.68 -16.39 -14.44
C ALA A 48 -9.49 -17.09 -15.55
N ARG A 49 -10.47 -16.39 -16.14
CA ARG A 49 -11.27 -16.91 -17.27
C ARG A 49 -10.44 -17.19 -18.52
N LYS A 50 -9.33 -16.46 -18.71
CA LYS A 50 -8.39 -16.67 -19.82
C LYS A 50 -7.39 -17.79 -19.54
N GLN A 51 -7.24 -18.22 -18.28
CA GLN A 51 -6.42 -19.37 -17.93
C GLN A 51 -7.19 -20.67 -18.17
N GLY A 52 -6.65 -21.58 -18.99
CA GLY A 52 -7.26 -22.90 -19.20
C GLY A 52 -7.35 -23.75 -17.91
N ALA A 53 -6.43 -23.52 -16.97
CA ALA A 53 -6.47 -24.04 -15.61
C ALA A 53 -6.06 -22.93 -14.63
N PRO A 54 -7.00 -22.34 -13.87
CA PRO A 54 -6.70 -21.25 -12.96
C PRO A 54 -5.73 -21.65 -11.86
N SER A 55 -4.71 -20.81 -11.60
CA SER A 55 -3.79 -20.97 -10.47
C SER A 55 -3.67 -19.66 -9.72
N LEU A 56 -3.86 -19.70 -8.40
CA LEU A 56 -3.75 -18.52 -7.55
C LEU A 56 -2.37 -17.85 -7.67
N GLY A 57 -1.29 -18.64 -7.68
CA GLY A 57 0.06 -18.11 -7.81
C GLY A 57 0.29 -17.38 -9.14
N LYS A 58 -0.23 -17.92 -10.24
CA LYS A 58 -0.16 -17.27 -11.57
C LYS A 58 -1.01 -16.00 -11.61
N LEU A 59 -2.22 -16.06 -11.05
CA LEU A 59 -3.11 -14.89 -10.95
C LEU A 59 -2.45 -13.76 -10.16
N VAL A 60 -1.88 -14.03 -8.99
CA VAL A 60 -1.19 -13.01 -8.19
C VAL A 60 0.00 -12.43 -8.96
N ALA A 61 0.81 -13.27 -9.60
CA ALA A 61 1.96 -12.81 -10.39
C ALA A 61 1.56 -11.93 -11.58
N GLU A 62 0.41 -12.21 -12.22
CA GLU A 62 -0.11 -11.42 -13.33
C GLU A 62 -0.81 -10.13 -12.89
N VAL A 63 -1.53 -10.15 -11.76
CA VAL A 63 -2.36 -9.04 -11.29
C VAL A 63 -1.57 -8.04 -10.44
N ALA A 64 -0.64 -8.49 -9.60
CA ALA A 64 0.09 -7.62 -8.67
C ALA A 64 0.86 -6.45 -9.33
N PRO A 65 1.49 -6.61 -10.52
CA PRO A 65 2.11 -5.48 -11.21
C PRO A 65 1.09 -4.42 -11.64
N ALA A 66 -0.09 -4.83 -12.10
CA ALA A 66 -1.16 -3.93 -12.52
C ALA A 66 -1.82 -3.23 -11.33
N ALA A 67 -2.02 -3.95 -10.21
CA ALA A 67 -2.61 -3.43 -8.98
C ALA A 67 -1.94 -2.14 -8.50
N LYS A 68 -0.61 -2.04 -8.58
CA LYS A 68 0.11 -0.82 -8.16
C LYS A 68 -0.28 0.44 -8.96
N GLY A 69 -0.62 0.27 -10.24
CA GLY A 69 -1.06 1.35 -11.12
C GLY A 69 -2.56 1.65 -11.02
N MET A 70 -3.33 0.79 -10.36
CA MET A 70 -4.78 0.97 -10.14
C MET A 70 -5.09 1.81 -8.90
N VAL A 71 -4.09 2.07 -8.04
CA VAL A 71 -4.25 2.98 -6.91
C VAL A 71 -4.44 4.40 -7.45
N SER A 72 -5.59 5.01 -7.15
CA SER A 72 -5.89 6.37 -7.60
C SER A 72 -4.93 7.39 -7.00
N ASP A 73 -4.74 8.51 -7.69
CA ASP A 73 -3.91 9.61 -7.20
C ASP A 73 -4.45 10.19 -5.89
N SER A 74 -5.78 10.24 -5.72
CA SER A 74 -6.39 10.70 -4.48
C SER A 74 -6.01 9.84 -3.27
N VAL A 75 -6.04 8.51 -3.41
CA VAL A 75 -5.64 7.57 -2.34
C VAL A 75 -4.15 7.71 -2.06
N ARG A 76 -3.33 7.79 -3.11
CA ARG A 76 -1.88 8.00 -2.98
C ARG A 76 -1.57 9.28 -2.22
N GLU A 77 -2.17 10.40 -2.61
CA GLU A 77 -1.96 11.70 -1.96
C GLU A 77 -2.38 11.67 -0.49
N ALA A 78 -3.55 11.10 -0.16
CA ALA A 78 -4.03 11.04 1.21
C ALA A 78 -3.06 10.28 2.13
N VAL A 79 -2.55 9.13 1.65
CA VAL A 79 -1.62 8.30 2.42
C VAL A 79 -0.23 8.91 2.49
N VAL A 80 0.27 9.52 1.41
CA VAL A 80 1.58 10.19 1.39
C VAL A 80 1.58 11.39 2.34
N ARG A 81 0.53 12.22 2.33
CA ARG A 81 0.40 13.35 3.27
C ARG A 81 0.44 12.90 4.72
N GLU A 82 -0.18 11.76 5.04
CA GLU A 82 -0.14 11.22 6.39
C GLU A 82 1.27 10.72 6.75
N ILE A 83 1.97 10.06 5.82
CA ILE A 83 3.36 9.65 6.03
C ILE A 83 4.25 10.88 6.27
N GLU A 84 4.14 11.91 5.43
CA GLU A 84 4.89 13.16 5.56
C GLU A 84 4.65 13.82 6.92
N ALA A 85 3.40 13.97 7.34
CA ALA A 85 3.05 14.55 8.64
C ALA A 85 3.65 13.77 9.83
N VAL A 86 3.69 12.44 9.75
CA VAL A 86 4.34 11.64 10.79
C VAL A 86 5.86 11.80 10.75
N LEU A 87 6.47 11.81 9.57
CA LEU A 87 7.91 11.99 9.42
C LEU A 87 8.35 13.36 9.96
N GLU A 88 7.65 14.44 9.61
CA GLU A 88 7.90 15.78 10.14
C GLU A 88 7.86 15.79 11.67
N ARG A 89 6.81 15.21 12.27
CA ARG A 89 6.65 15.11 13.72
C ARG A 89 7.76 14.32 14.40
N GLU A 90 8.28 13.26 13.78
CA GLU A 90 9.36 12.46 14.37
C GLU A 90 10.74 13.10 14.18
N VAL A 91 10.93 13.89 13.12
CA VAL A 91 12.16 14.66 12.86
C VAL A 91 12.26 15.87 13.80
N GLU A 92 11.16 16.59 14.06
CA GLU A 92 11.16 17.73 15.00
C GLU A 92 11.43 17.32 16.46
N LYS A 93 11.17 16.06 16.79
CA LYS A 93 11.40 15.50 18.13
C LYS A 93 12.78 14.85 18.31
N ALA A 94 13.57 14.72 17.24
CA ALA A 94 14.91 14.13 17.23
C ALA A 94 15.98 15.22 17.45
#